data_AF-A0A971EYA7-F1
#
_entry.id   AF-A0A971EYA7-F1
#
_cell.length_a   1.000
_cell.length_b   1.000
_cell.length_c   1.000
_cell.angle_alpha   90.00
_cell.angle_beta   90.00
_cell.angle_gamma   90.00
#
_symmetry.space_group_name_H-M   'P 1'
#
loop_
_entity.id
_entity.type
_entity.pdbx_description
1 polymer ?
#
loop_
_entity_poly.entity_id
_entity_poly.type
_entity_poly.pdbx_seq_one_letter_code
_entity_poly.pdbx_strand_id
1 'polypeptide(L)'
;ASDDFKMEFSGSLTVKDGYGKIMEVYGDSTLTVTKNEITYTYPDGKTVLLFHSITDAVSDYSLRFEINQEHNSYQFTPTHGQTVIKITDAIKCIKGILE
;
A
#
# COMPACT_ATOMS: atom_id res chain seq x y z
N ALA A 1 10.14 -19.78 15.22
CA ALA A 1 9.22 -18.82 15.85
C ALA A 1 8.46 -18.15 14.71
N SER A 2 7.12 -18.24 14.71
CA SER A 2 6.30 -17.76 13.60
C SER A 2 6.38 -16.24 13.56
N ASP A 3 7.11 -15.77 12.57
CA ASP A 3 7.50 -14.38 12.38
C ASP A 3 6.36 -13.70 11.60
N ASP A 4 5.15 -13.70 12.19
CA ASP A 4 3.90 -13.23 11.60
C ASP A 4 3.85 -11.69 11.62
N PHE A 5 4.78 -11.07 10.90
CA PHE A 5 4.72 -9.63 10.65
C PHE A 5 3.44 -9.33 9.85
N LYS A 6 2.51 -8.64 10.51
CA LYS A 6 1.25 -8.16 9.93
C LYS A 6 0.92 -6.78 10.47
N MET A 7 0.65 -5.83 9.56
CA MET A 7 0.16 -4.50 9.91
C MET A 7 -1.10 -4.18 9.12
N GLU A 8 -2.05 -3.49 9.74
CA GLU A 8 -3.35 -3.16 9.14
C GLU A 8 -3.69 -1.69 9.36
N PHE A 9 -4.20 -1.05 8.32
CA PHE A 9 -4.44 0.39 8.29
C PHE A 9 -5.73 0.70 7.54
N SER A 10 -6.59 1.53 8.12
CA SER A 10 -7.79 2.03 7.45
C SER A 10 -7.52 3.32 6.69
N GLY A 11 -8.23 3.51 5.58
CA GLY A 11 -8.06 4.64 4.69
C GLY A 11 -8.92 4.52 3.44
N SER A 12 -8.50 5.20 2.38
CA SER A 12 -9.11 5.08 1.04
C SER A 12 -8.10 4.57 0.02
N LEU A 13 -8.59 3.88 -1.00
CA LEU A 13 -7.83 3.43 -2.15
C LEU A 13 -8.25 4.20 -3.40
N THR A 14 -7.28 4.79 -4.10
CA THR A 14 -7.44 5.30 -5.46
C THR A 14 -6.65 4.44 -6.43
N VAL A 15 -7.33 3.89 -7.43
CA VAL A 15 -6.71 3.12 -8.51
C VAL A 15 -6.57 4.02 -9.73
N LYS A 16 -5.37 4.08 -10.31
CA LYS A 16 -5.07 4.85 -11.51
C LYS A 16 -4.54 3.93 -12.61
N ASP A 17 -4.72 4.33 -13.86
CA ASP A 17 -4.03 3.68 -14.99
C ASP A 17 -2.55 4.09 -15.05
N GLY A 18 -1.78 3.48 -15.97
CA GLY A 18 -0.36 3.77 -16.18
C GLY A 18 -0.04 5.20 -16.65
N TYR A 19 -1.06 6.01 -16.99
CA TYR A 19 -0.93 7.44 -17.31
C TYR A 19 -1.31 8.34 -16.14
N GLY A 20 -1.68 7.76 -14.99
CA GLY A 20 -2.09 8.49 -13.78
C GLY A 20 -3.56 8.94 -13.78
N LYS A 21 -4.38 8.51 -14.74
CA LYS A 21 -5.81 8.82 -14.75
C LYS A 21 -6.51 7.99 -13.68
N ILE A 22 -7.31 8.63 -12.83
CA ILE A 22 -8.13 7.94 -11.82
C ILE A 22 -9.17 7.07 -12.53
N MET A 23 -9.15 5.78 -12.22
CA MET A 23 -10.12 4.81 -12.68
C MET A 23 -11.20 4.59 -11.63
N GLU A 24 -10.79 4.34 -10.39
CA GLU A 24 -11.69 3.98 -9.28
C GLU A 24 -11.24 4.63 -7.97
N VAL A 25 -12.21 4.91 -7.09
CA VAL A 25 -11.96 5.41 -5.73
C VAL A 25 -12.85 4.67 -4.73
N TYR A 26 -12.21 4.00 -3.79
CA TYR A 26 -12.85 3.31 -2.69
C TYR A 26 -12.61 4.08 -1.39
N GLY A 27 -13.68 4.69 -0.85
CA GLY A 27 -13.59 5.56 0.33
C GLY A 27 -13.39 4.82 1.65
N ASP A 28 -13.84 3.57 1.74
CA ASP A 28 -13.64 2.69 2.89
C ASP A 28 -12.75 1.53 2.46
N SER A 29 -11.50 1.53 2.89
CA SER A 29 -10.53 0.51 2.50
C SER A 29 -9.56 0.21 3.63
N THR A 30 -9.08 -1.03 3.64
CA THR A 30 -8.03 -1.47 4.56
C THR A 30 -6.80 -1.90 3.78
N LEU A 31 -5.66 -1.35 4.14
CA LEU A 31 -4.33 -1.79 3.70
C LEU A 31 -3.77 -2.78 4.74
N THR A 32 -3.48 -4.00 4.31
CA THR A 32 -2.77 -5.00 5.10
C THR A 32 -1.38 -5.22 4.50
N VAL A 33 -0.34 -5.11 5.33
CA VAL A 33 1.06 -5.34 4.93
C VAL A 33 1.58 -6.56 5.68
N THR A 34 2.11 -7.52 4.93
CA THR A 34 2.79 -8.72 5.46
C THR A 34 4.23 -8.79 4.94
N LYS A 35 5.00 -9.85 5.24
CA LYS A 35 6.33 -10.01 4.64
C LYS A 35 6.31 -10.25 3.13
N ASN A 36 5.23 -10.82 2.60
CA ASN A 36 5.18 -11.34 1.24
C ASN A 36 4.30 -10.49 0.32
N GLU A 37 3.29 -9.84 0.86
CA GLU A 37 2.29 -9.12 0.09
C GLU A 37 1.73 -7.88 0.80
N ILE A 38 1.17 -7.00 -0.03
CA ILE A 38 0.30 -5.90 0.34
C ILE A 38 -1.10 -6.20 -0.18
N THR A 39 -2.09 -6.17 0.70
CA THR A 39 -3.49 -6.36 0.34
C THR A 39 -4.29 -5.10 0.60
N TYR A 40 -5.04 -4.66 -0.40
CA TYR A 40 -6.10 -3.67 -0.26
C TYR A 40 -7.45 -4.37 -0.22
N THR A 41 -8.23 -4.17 0.82
CA THR A 41 -9.62 -4.66 0.93
C THR A 41 -10.57 -3.46 0.87
N TYR A 42 -11.60 -3.53 0.03
CA TYR A 42 -12.63 -2.51 -0.18
C TYR A 42 -14.02 -3.18 -0.26
N PRO A 43 -15.15 -2.47 -0.22
CA PRO A 43 -16.48 -3.08 0.01
C PRO A 43 -16.84 -4.16 -1.01
N ASP A 44 -16.42 -3.98 -2.26
CA ASP A 44 -16.78 -4.84 -3.38
C ASP A 44 -15.68 -5.85 -3.76
N GLY A 45 -14.57 -5.91 -3.01
CA GLY A 45 -13.49 -6.83 -3.34
C GLY A 45 -12.17 -6.59 -2.62
N LYS A 46 -11.11 -7.19 -3.17
CA LYS A 46 -9.75 -7.01 -2.69
C LYS A 46 -8.74 -7.07 -3.83
N THR A 47 -7.65 -6.35 -3.66
CA THR A 47 -6.48 -6.40 -4.54
C THR A 47 -5.28 -6.87 -3.73
N VAL A 48 -4.58 -7.90 -4.22
CA VAL A 48 -3.36 -8.43 -3.59
C VAL A 48 -2.17 -8.13 -4.50
N LEU A 49 -1.16 -7.47 -3.95
CA LEU A 49 0.07 -7.12 -4.62
C LEU A 49 1.25 -7.82 -3.93
N LEU A 50 1.95 -8.70 -4.64
CA LEU A 50 3.12 -9.38 -4.10
C LEU A 50 4.31 -8.42 -4.03
N PHE A 51 5.05 -8.41 -2.91
CA PHE A 51 6.16 -7.46 -2.70
C PHE A 51 7.25 -7.56 -3.76
N HIS A 52 7.54 -8.78 -4.24
CA HIS A 52 8.53 -8.99 -5.30
C HIS A 52 8.11 -8.42 -6.66
N SER A 53 6.84 -8.05 -6.83
CA SER A 53 6.28 -7.42 -8.03
C SER A 53 6.08 -5.91 -7.86
N ILE A 54 6.44 -5.35 -6.70
CA ILE A 54 6.40 -3.91 -6.45
C ILE A 54 7.66 -3.30 -7.06
N THR A 55 7.51 -2.75 -8.26
CA THR A 55 8.56 -2.05 -9.01
C THR A 55 9.08 -0.83 -8.27
N ASP A 56 8.16 -0.05 -7.72
CA ASP A 56 8.48 1.11 -6.89
C ASP A 56 7.34 1.38 -5.90
N ALA A 57 7.70 1.94 -4.76
CA ALA A 57 6.76 2.36 -3.73
C ALA A 57 7.14 3.77 -3.30
N VAL A 58 6.29 4.74 -3.64
CA VAL A 58 6.54 6.14 -3.34
C VAL A 58 5.69 6.55 -2.14
N SER A 59 6.38 7.04 -1.11
CA SER A 59 5.77 7.74 0.02
C SER A 59 6.10 9.22 -0.12
N ASP A 60 5.13 10.04 -0.50
CA ASP A 60 5.32 11.48 -0.57
C ASP A 60 4.99 12.16 0.77
N TYR A 61 5.58 13.34 1.00
CA TYR A 61 5.31 14.26 2.10
C TYR A 61 3.81 14.63 2.24
N SER A 62 3.02 14.32 1.21
CA SER A 62 1.57 14.49 1.10
C SER A 62 0.71 13.39 1.76
N LEU A 63 1.30 12.52 2.60
CA LEU A 63 0.57 11.49 3.35
C LEU A 63 -0.06 10.38 2.48
N ARG A 64 0.58 10.00 1.37
CA ARG A 64 0.07 8.96 0.45
C ARG A 64 1.12 7.89 0.22
N PHE A 65 0.67 6.64 0.18
CA PHE A 65 1.48 5.48 -0.17
C PHE A 65 1.03 4.97 -1.54
N GLU A 66 1.88 5.05 -2.56
CA GLU A 66 1.55 4.64 -3.92
C GLU A 66 2.45 3.52 -4.42
N ILE A 67 1.83 2.42 -4.87
CA ILE A 67 2.51 1.30 -5.54
C ILE A 67 2.29 1.45 -7.03
N ASN A 68 3.38 1.53 -7.79
CA ASN A 68 3.34 1.56 -9.25
C ASN A 68 3.60 0.17 -9.83
N GLN A 69 2.67 -0.30 -10.64
CA GLN A 69 2.83 -1.48 -11.51
C GLN A 69 2.90 -1.03 -12.98
N GLU A 70 3.19 -1.97 -13.89
CA GLU A 70 3.39 -1.70 -15.32
C GLU A 70 2.20 -0.97 -16.00
N HIS A 71 0.98 -1.24 -15.56
CA HIS A 71 -0.24 -0.74 -16.22
C HIS A 71 -1.15 0.09 -15.32
N ASN A 72 -0.86 0.17 -14.03
CA ASN A 72 -1.73 0.76 -13.02
C ASN A 72 -0.93 1.16 -11.78
N SER A 73 -1.48 2.10 -11.01
CA SER A 73 -0.97 2.44 -9.69
C SER A 73 -2.07 2.40 -8.63
N TYR A 74 -1.66 2.09 -7.41
CA TYR A 74 -2.54 1.97 -6.25
C TYR A 74 -2.09 2.95 -5.19
N GLN A 75 -2.85 4.03 -5.03
CA GLN A 75 -2.59 5.07 -4.05
C GLN A 75 -3.49 4.87 -2.83
N PHE A 76 -2.87 4.64 -1.68
CA PHE A 76 -3.54 4.53 -0.40
C PHE A 76 -3.39 5.81 0.41
N THR A 77 -4.52 6.31 0.91
CA THR A 77 -4.57 7.48 1.78
C THR A 77 -5.11 7.04 3.14
N PRO A 78 -4.25 6.86 4.16
CA PRO A 78 -4.72 6.44 5.48
C PRO A 78 -5.54 7.54 6.17
N THR A 79 -6.45 7.15 7.06
CA THR A 79 -7.27 8.09 7.84
C THR A 79 -6.44 9.00 8.76
N HIS A 80 -5.26 8.53 9.18
CA HIS A 80 -4.34 9.26 10.04
C HIS A 80 -3.00 9.45 9.34
N GLY A 81 -2.52 10.68 9.21
CA GLY A 81 -1.28 10.98 8.48
C GLY A 81 -0.03 10.27 9.02
N GLN A 82 0.04 10.02 10.33
CA GLN A 82 1.17 9.28 10.96
C GLN A 82 1.28 7.82 10.50
N THR A 83 0.21 7.26 9.92
CA THR A 83 0.18 5.90 9.40
C THR A 83 1.11 5.69 8.22
N VAL A 84 1.37 6.72 7.42
CA VAL A 84 2.26 6.64 6.25
C VAL A 84 3.71 6.38 6.67
N ILE A 85 4.13 6.95 7.80
CA ILE A 85 5.45 6.70 8.38
C ILE A 85 5.57 5.22 8.76
N LYS A 86 4.56 4.67 9.44
CA LYS A 86 4.51 3.26 9.83
C LYS A 86 4.53 2.30 8.63
N ILE A 87 3.79 2.62 7.57
CA ILE A 87 3.80 1.83 6.32
C ILE A 87 5.18 1.88 5.66
N THR A 88 5.80 3.06 5.62
CA THR A 88 7.12 3.23 5.01
C THR A 88 8.21 2.48 5.76
N ASP A 89 8.21 2.58 7.10
CA ASP A 89 9.17 1.88 7.97
C ASP A 89 8.99 0.36 7.89
N ALA A 90 7.74 -0.11 7.84
CA ALA A 90 7.41 -1.51 7.60
C ALA A 90 8.03 -2.04 6.31
N ILE A 91 7.87 -1.31 5.21
CA ILE A 91 8.39 -1.72 3.90
C ILE A 91 9.93 -1.70 3.88
N LYS A 92 10.55 -0.69 4.51
CA LYS A 92 12.02 -0.66 4.66
C LYS A 92 12.53 -1.83 5.47
N CYS A 93 11.85 -2.20 6.57
CA CYS A 93 12.18 -3.36 7.39
C CYS A 93 12.04 -4.66 6.58
N ILE A 94 10.94 -4.84 5.82
CA ILE A 94 10.73 -6.02 4.96
C ILE A 94 11.79 -6.14 3.87
N LYS A 95 12.20 -5.02 3.24
CA LYS A 95 13.26 -5.01 2.22
C LYS A 95 14.67 -5.20 2.80
N GLY A 96 14.83 -5.32 4.12
CA GLY A 96 16.14 -5.43 4.78
C GLY A 96 16.97 -4.15 4.72
N ILE A 97 16.33 -2.98 4.60
CA ILE A 97 17.00 -1.67 4.50
C ILE A 97 17.24 -1.04 5.89
N LEU A 98 16.54 -1.51 6.93
CA LEU A 98 16.81 -1.14 8.31
C LEU A 98 17.43 -2.36 9.01
N GLU A 99 18.74 -2.29 9.26
CA GLU A 99 19.47 -3.13 10.22
C GLU A 99 19.10 -2.78 11.67
#